data_AF-A0A0G0K822-F1
#
_entry.id   AF-A0A0G0K822-F1
#
_cell.length_a   1.000
_cell.length_b   1.000
_cell.length_c   1.000
_cell.angle_alpha   90.00
_cell.angle_beta   90.00
_cell.angle_gamma   90.00
#
_symmetry.space_group_name_H-M   'P 1'
#
loop_
_entity.id
_entity.type
_entity.pdbx_description
1 polymer ?
#
loop_
_entity_poly.entity_id
_entity_poly.type
_entity_poly.pdbx_seq_one_letter_code
_entity_poly.pdbx_strand_id
1 'polypeptide(L)'
;MDQVNILKMVRSVEDQEEVKNTISSLLENLYKTGVNKTTQSKSEYEKKITEEILSDLNRKNIKEASDIENYLNSLLESLKNLPMVKITIAVSPNNHLLDMLKSWAEENLGKNTVFDIDTDSDILGGVILSTKKGLYKDFSLSKKLNDVFAEKRKEIFFQT
;
A
#
# COMPACT_ATOMS: atom_id res chain seq x y z
N MET A 1 11.52 11.75 -17.58
CA MET A 1 11.22 12.67 -16.46
C MET A 1 10.12 12.01 -15.65
N ASP A 2 10.51 11.14 -14.73
CA ASP A 2 9.54 10.38 -13.93
C ASP A 2 8.88 11.32 -12.94
N GLN A 3 7.60 11.58 -13.17
CA GLN A 3 6.76 12.24 -12.19
C GLN A 3 6.69 11.32 -10.98
N VAL A 4 7.46 11.67 -9.95
CA VAL A 4 7.21 11.21 -8.59
C VAL A 4 5.86 11.82 -8.20
N ASN A 5 4.93 10.93 -7.91
CA ASN A 5 3.61 11.22 -7.39
C ASN A 5 3.56 10.40 -6.11
N ILE A 6 3.37 11.06 -4.98
CA ILE A 6 3.42 10.42 -3.67
C ILE A 6 2.45 9.24 -3.52
N LEU A 7 1.38 9.22 -4.33
CA LEU A 7 0.45 8.09 -4.46
C LEU A 7 1.15 6.79 -4.94
N LYS A 8 2.28 6.89 -5.63
CA LYS A 8 3.10 5.74 -6.03
C LYS A 8 3.92 5.18 -4.86
N MET A 9 4.12 5.93 -3.77
CA MET A 9 4.87 5.41 -2.61
C MET A 9 4.00 4.53 -1.71
N VAL A 10 2.68 4.65 -1.84
CA VAL A 10 1.71 3.92 -1.03
C VAL A 10 1.53 2.51 -1.57
N ARG A 11 2.02 1.51 -0.83
CA ARG A 11 1.88 0.08 -1.17
C ARG A 11 0.86 -0.59 -0.29
N SER A 12 0.80 -0.22 0.99
CA SER A 12 -0.10 -0.80 1.99
C SER A 12 -1.02 0.23 2.63
N VAL A 13 -2.04 -0.24 3.35
CA VAL A 13 -2.88 0.61 4.22
C VAL A 13 -2.05 1.29 5.31
N GLU A 14 -1.01 0.63 5.80
CA GLU A 14 -0.05 1.20 6.76
C GLU A 14 0.71 2.38 6.13
N ASP A 15 1.26 2.21 4.91
CA ASP A 15 1.89 3.31 4.15
C ASP A 15 0.89 4.48 3.96
N GLN A 16 -0.39 4.17 3.68
CA GLN A 16 -1.44 5.16 3.47
C GLN A 16 -1.72 5.97 4.75
N GLU A 17 -1.72 5.31 5.91
CA GLU A 17 -1.92 5.94 7.20
C GLU A 17 -0.74 6.82 7.60
N GLU A 18 0.50 6.38 7.35
CA GLU A 18 1.70 7.19 7.59
C GLU A 18 1.71 8.46 6.73
N VAL A 19 1.37 8.36 5.43
CA VAL A 19 1.26 9.54 4.56
C VAL A 19 0.15 10.47 5.05
N LYS A 20 -1.00 9.94 5.46
CA LYS A 20 -2.12 10.74 5.99
C LYS A 20 -1.73 11.48 7.27
N ASN A 21 -1.04 10.81 8.20
CA ASN A 21 -0.56 11.40 9.45
C ASN A 21 0.47 12.50 9.18
N THR A 22 1.35 12.27 8.21
CA THR A 22 2.33 13.27 7.76
C THR A 22 1.63 14.50 7.19
N ILE A 23 0.69 14.33 6.25
CA ILE A 23 -0.07 15.45 5.66
C ILE A 23 -0.84 16.22 6.74
N SER A 24 -1.49 15.51 7.67
CA SER A 24 -2.24 16.14 8.76
C SER A 24 -1.33 16.99 9.66
N SER A 25 -0.12 16.49 9.94
CA SER A 25 0.90 17.23 10.68
C SER A 25 1.39 18.46 9.90
N LEU A 26 1.59 18.35 8.59
CA LEU A 26 1.95 19.50 7.75
C LEU A 26 0.86 20.58 7.75
N LEU A 27 -0.41 20.19 7.63
CA LEU A 27 -1.56 21.10 7.71
C LEU A 27 -1.59 21.81 9.07
N GLU A 28 -1.47 21.08 10.17
CA GLU A 28 -1.48 21.67 11.52
C GLU A 28 -0.34 22.69 11.70
N ASN A 29 0.85 22.40 11.16
CA ASN A 29 1.98 23.34 11.21
C ASN A 29 1.79 24.56 10.32
N LEU A 30 1.10 24.40 9.18
CA LEU A 30 0.74 25.50 8.29
C LEU A 30 -0.15 26.52 9.03
N TYR A 31 -1.18 26.06 9.74
CA TYR A 31 -2.07 26.93 10.53
C TYR A 31 -1.40 27.55 11.76
N LYS A 32 -0.52 26.80 12.45
CA LYS A 32 0.10 27.29 13.70
C LYS A 32 1.27 28.25 13.51
N THR A 33 2.05 28.11 12.43
CA THR A 33 3.37 28.79 12.38
C THR A 33 3.79 29.33 11.02
N GLY A 34 3.00 29.18 9.95
CA GLY A 34 3.37 29.65 8.61
C GLY A 34 4.69 29.02 8.11
N VAL A 35 4.60 27.84 7.50
CA VAL A 35 5.67 27.09 6.75
C VAL A 35 7.09 27.15 7.33
N ASN A 36 7.26 27.31 8.64
CA ASN A 36 8.58 27.35 9.27
C ASN A 36 8.53 26.71 10.65
N LYS A 37 8.50 25.38 10.64
CA LYS A 37 9.24 24.54 11.58
C LYS A 37 9.15 23.12 11.08
N THR A 38 10.30 22.62 10.65
CA THR A 38 10.60 21.20 10.48
C THR A 38 9.89 20.40 11.54
N THR A 39 8.87 19.64 11.14
CA THR A 39 8.40 18.50 11.91
C THR A 39 9.62 17.67 12.22
N GLN A 40 9.84 17.35 13.50
CA GLN A 40 10.77 16.29 13.87
C GLN A 40 10.21 14.99 13.29
N SER A 41 10.48 14.72 12.01
CA SER A 41 10.17 13.45 11.37
C SER A 41 10.87 12.36 12.16
N LYS A 42 10.08 11.45 12.70
CA LYS A 42 10.51 10.36 13.58
C LYS A 42 11.10 9.19 12.80
N SER A 43 10.81 9.06 11.50
CA SER A 43 11.32 7.99 10.64
C SER A 43 11.94 8.52 9.33
N GLU A 44 12.83 7.74 8.71
CA GLU A 44 13.39 8.05 7.38
C GLU A 44 12.29 8.09 6.30
N TYR A 45 11.21 7.33 6.47
CA TYR A 45 10.08 7.29 5.55
C TYR A 45 9.26 8.58 5.60
N GLU A 46 8.96 9.11 6.78
CA GLU A 46 8.28 10.40 6.95
C GLU A 46 9.07 11.56 6.33
N LYS A 47 10.41 11.54 6.45
CA LYS A 47 11.27 12.55 5.81
C LYS A 47 11.12 12.50 4.30
N LYS A 48 11.19 11.30 3.72
CA LYS A 48 11.03 11.10 2.28
C LYS A 48 9.65 11.56 1.78
N ILE A 49 8.57 11.26 2.51
CA ILE A 49 7.21 11.76 2.23
C ILE A 49 7.21 13.30 2.21
N THR A 50 7.79 13.93 3.23
CA THR A 50 7.82 15.39 3.37
C THR A 50 8.61 16.05 2.23
N GLU A 51 9.78 15.51 1.91
CA GLU A 51 10.63 15.99 0.81
C GLU A 51 9.93 15.91 -0.55
N GLU A 52 9.18 14.83 -0.80
CA GLU A 52 8.39 14.68 -2.03
C GLU A 52 7.23 15.68 -2.11
N ILE A 53 6.50 15.91 -1.00
CA ILE A 53 5.44 16.93 -0.94
C ILE A 53 6.00 18.32 -1.24
N LEU A 54 7.12 18.68 -0.60
CA LEU A 54 7.77 19.98 -0.81
C LEU A 54 8.28 20.13 -2.26
N SER A 55 8.84 19.06 -2.83
CA SER A 55 9.28 19.03 -4.22
C SER A 55 8.11 19.25 -5.18
N ASP A 56 6.95 18.65 -4.92
CA ASP A 56 5.73 18.82 -5.71
C ASP A 56 5.16 20.24 -5.62
N LEU A 57 5.12 20.83 -4.42
CA LEU A 57 4.69 22.21 -4.22
C LEU A 57 5.60 23.18 -4.98
N ASN A 58 6.92 23.01 -4.89
CA ASN A 58 7.90 23.82 -5.62
C ASN A 58 7.75 23.67 -7.13
N ARG A 59 7.58 22.43 -7.63
CA ARG A 59 7.36 22.16 -9.07
C ARG A 59 6.08 22.80 -9.60
N LYS A 60 5.03 22.84 -8.80
CA LYS A 60 3.75 23.50 -9.13
C LYS A 60 3.75 25.00 -8.85
N ASN A 61 4.84 25.54 -8.32
CA ASN A 61 5.00 26.94 -7.90
C ASN A 61 3.91 27.41 -6.93
N ILE A 62 3.47 26.50 -6.05
CA ILE A 62 2.47 26.76 -5.01
C ILE A 62 3.19 27.36 -3.80
N LYS A 63 2.86 28.60 -3.46
CA LYS A 63 3.51 29.36 -2.37
C LYS A 63 2.53 29.94 -1.36
N GLU A 64 1.30 30.20 -1.79
CA GLU A 64 0.24 30.73 -0.94
C GLU A 64 -0.27 29.66 0.02
N ALA A 65 -0.45 30.03 1.29
CA ALA A 65 -0.89 29.10 2.33
C ALA A 65 -2.22 28.41 1.97
N SER A 66 -3.17 29.15 1.37
CA SER A 66 -4.46 28.61 0.91
C SER A 66 -4.29 27.57 -0.20
N ASP A 67 -3.34 27.77 -1.10
CA ASP A 67 -3.10 26.85 -2.21
C ASP A 67 -2.35 25.59 -1.75
N ILE A 68 -1.46 25.73 -0.77
CA ILE A 68 -0.81 24.60 -0.10
C ILE A 68 -1.86 23.76 0.62
N GLU A 69 -2.76 24.39 1.37
CA GLU A 69 -3.86 23.71 2.05
C GLU A 69 -4.76 22.95 1.07
N ASN A 70 -5.18 23.60 -0.02
CA ASN A 70 -5.98 22.98 -1.07
C ASN A 70 -5.25 21.78 -1.70
N TYR A 71 -3.95 21.90 -1.94
CA TYR A 71 -3.14 20.81 -2.45
C TYR A 71 -3.10 19.62 -1.49
N LEU A 72 -2.79 19.85 -0.21
CA LEU A 72 -2.72 18.81 0.80
C LEU A 72 -4.08 18.12 1.01
N ASN A 73 -5.18 18.87 1.00
CA ASN A 73 -6.54 18.32 1.06
C ASN A 73 -6.88 17.49 -0.19
N SER A 74 -6.50 17.94 -1.38
CA SER A 74 -6.68 17.15 -2.61
C SER A 74 -5.89 15.84 -2.59
N LEU A 75 -4.73 15.85 -1.93
CA LEU A 75 -3.91 14.66 -1.77
C LEU A 75 -4.55 13.67 -0.78
N LEU A 76 -5.11 14.17 0.33
CA LEU A 76 -5.89 13.35 1.27
C LEU A 76 -7.11 12.69 0.59
N GLU A 77 -7.84 13.42 -0.24
CA GLU A 77 -8.95 12.87 -1.02
C GLU A 77 -8.48 11.84 -2.05
N SER A 78 -7.33 12.09 -2.70
CA SER A 78 -6.74 11.14 -3.63
C SER A 78 -6.32 9.84 -2.93
N LEU A 79 -5.77 9.93 -1.72
CA LEU A 79 -5.41 8.77 -0.90
C LEU A 79 -6.65 7.93 -0.54
N LYS A 80 -7.77 8.55 -0.13
CA LYS A 80 -9.00 7.82 0.22
C LYS A 80 -9.61 7.05 -0.94
N ASN A 81 -9.45 7.56 -2.16
CA ASN A 81 -10.04 6.98 -3.36
C ASN A 81 -9.16 5.92 -4.05
N LEU A 82 -8.03 5.54 -3.44
CA LEU A 82 -7.16 4.51 -4.01
C LEU A 82 -7.86 3.13 -4.03
N PRO A 83 -7.77 2.39 -5.15
CA PRO A 83 -8.33 1.04 -5.22
C PRO A 83 -7.61 0.12 -4.22
N MET A 84 -8.39 -0.55 -3.37
CA MET A 84 -7.88 -1.39 -2.29
C MET A 84 -8.09 -2.88 -2.56
N VAL A 85 -7.06 -3.68 -2.29
CA VAL A 85 -7.06 -5.14 -2.40
C VAL A 85 -6.71 -5.74 -1.05
N LYS A 86 -7.54 -6.67 -0.56
CA LYS A 86 -7.25 -7.41 0.66
C LYS A 86 -6.39 -8.62 0.32
N ILE A 87 -5.31 -8.81 1.06
CA ILE A 87 -4.42 -9.95 0.90
C ILE A 87 -4.13 -10.53 2.27
N THR A 88 -4.26 -11.85 2.39
CA THR A 88 -3.93 -12.57 3.62
C THR A 88 -2.71 -13.43 3.32
N ILE A 89 -1.65 -13.23 4.10
CA ILE A 89 -0.38 -13.92 3.92
C ILE A 89 0.09 -14.58 5.22
N ALA A 90 0.83 -15.68 5.06
CA ALA A 90 1.36 -16.47 6.16
C ALA A 90 2.41 -15.74 7.03
N VAL A 91 3.06 -14.73 6.45
CA VAL A 91 4.23 -14.07 7.01
C VAL A 91 4.08 -12.56 6.89
N SER A 92 4.52 -11.82 7.90
CA SER A 92 4.54 -10.37 7.84
C SER A 92 5.34 -9.91 6.61
N PRO A 93 4.80 -8.99 5.79
CA PRO A 93 5.42 -8.60 4.54
C PRO A 93 6.69 -7.78 4.81
N ASN A 94 7.79 -8.14 4.17
CA ASN A 94 8.98 -7.29 4.14
C ASN A 94 8.91 -6.28 2.98
N ASN A 95 9.79 -5.28 2.97
CA ASN A 95 9.82 -4.25 1.91
C ASN A 95 9.92 -4.85 0.50
N HIS A 96 10.73 -5.89 0.32
CA HIS A 96 10.87 -6.56 -0.98
C HIS A 96 9.55 -7.20 -1.44
N LEU A 97 8.82 -7.86 -0.53
CA LEU A 97 7.53 -8.45 -0.84
C LEU A 97 6.48 -7.39 -1.18
N LEU A 98 6.48 -6.25 -0.47
CA LEU A 98 5.60 -5.12 -0.79
C LEU A 98 5.88 -4.57 -2.20
N ASP A 99 7.14 -4.42 -2.57
CA ASP A 99 7.52 -3.91 -3.89
C ASP A 99 7.15 -4.90 -5.01
N MET A 100 7.30 -6.20 -4.77
CA MET A 100 6.83 -7.25 -5.68
C MET A 100 5.30 -7.23 -5.84
N LEU A 101 4.56 -7.17 -4.73
CA LEU A 101 3.09 -7.11 -4.74
C LEU A 101 2.61 -5.88 -5.50
N LYS A 102 3.25 -4.73 -5.26
CA LYS A 102 2.97 -3.49 -5.97
C LYS A 102 3.17 -3.62 -7.48
N SER A 103 4.32 -4.16 -7.90
CA SER A 103 4.62 -4.38 -9.32
C SER A 103 3.58 -5.29 -9.97
N TRP A 104 3.23 -6.40 -9.28
CA TRP A 104 2.18 -7.30 -9.73
C TRP A 104 0.81 -6.61 -9.86
N ALA A 105 0.41 -5.78 -8.88
CA ALA A 105 -0.86 -5.06 -8.95
C ALA A 105 -0.87 -4.01 -10.07
N GLU A 106 0.23 -3.30 -10.31
CA GLU A 106 0.33 -2.34 -11.41
C GLU A 106 0.14 -3.02 -12.77
N GLU A 107 0.64 -4.24 -12.94
CA GLU A 107 0.48 -5.05 -14.15
C GLU A 107 -0.92 -5.64 -14.32
N ASN A 108 -1.57 -6.06 -13.22
CA ASN A 108 -2.77 -6.90 -13.28
C ASN A 108 -4.08 -6.18 -12.90
N LEU A 109 -4.01 -5.18 -12.02
CA LEU A 109 -5.18 -4.52 -11.42
C LEU A 109 -5.26 -3.03 -11.75
N GLY A 110 -4.12 -2.42 -12.10
CA GLY A 110 -3.99 -1.02 -12.46
C GLY A 110 -3.11 -0.23 -11.49
N LYS A 111 -2.75 0.98 -11.90
CA LYS A 111 -1.83 1.86 -11.15
C LYS A 111 -2.42 2.29 -9.80
N ASN A 112 -1.54 2.48 -8.81
CA ASN A 112 -1.85 2.98 -7.46
C ASN A 112 -2.82 2.10 -6.66
N THR A 113 -2.72 0.78 -6.80
CA THR A 113 -3.47 -0.17 -5.98
C THR A 113 -2.82 -0.31 -4.60
N VAL A 114 -3.62 -0.21 -3.55
CA VAL A 114 -3.19 -0.31 -2.15
C VAL A 114 -3.57 -1.68 -1.59
N PHE A 115 -2.64 -2.31 -0.88
CA PHE A 115 -2.87 -3.59 -0.22
C PHE A 115 -3.25 -3.42 1.24
N ASP A 116 -4.39 -4.00 1.61
CA ASP A 116 -4.79 -4.24 2.99
C ASP A 116 -4.31 -5.64 3.37
N ILE A 117 -3.18 -5.70 4.10
CA ILE A 117 -2.44 -6.94 4.36
C ILE A 117 -2.82 -7.47 5.73
N ASP A 118 -3.42 -8.65 5.75
CA ASP A 118 -3.70 -9.40 6.96
C ASP A 118 -2.71 -10.57 7.10
N THR A 119 -2.36 -10.93 8.33
CA THR A 119 -1.40 -12.01 8.60
C THR A 119 -2.10 -13.15 9.30
N ASP A 120 -2.13 -14.32 8.67
CA ASP A 120 -2.75 -15.53 9.22
C ASP A 120 -1.71 -16.65 9.32
N SER A 121 -1.33 -16.98 10.56
CA SER A 121 -0.36 -18.03 10.87
C SER A 121 -0.84 -19.45 10.57
N ASP A 122 -2.14 -19.66 10.36
CA ASP A 122 -2.69 -20.96 9.98
C ASP A 122 -2.42 -21.28 8.50
N ILE A 123 -2.06 -20.26 7.71
CA ILE A 123 -1.55 -20.45 6.35
C ILE A 123 -0.11 -20.95 6.47
N LEU A 124 0.10 -22.26 6.27
CA LEU A 124 1.43 -22.90 6.32
C LEU A 124 2.41 -22.38 5.25
N GLY A 125 1.92 -21.65 4.25
CA GLY A 125 2.68 -20.97 3.20
C GLY A 125 1.77 -20.51 2.04
N GLY A 126 2.24 -19.56 1.22
CA GLY A 126 1.48 -19.03 0.07
C GLY A 126 0.72 -17.74 0.38
N VAL A 127 -0.19 -17.36 -0.53
CA VAL A 127 -0.91 -16.07 -0.50
C VAL A 127 -2.38 -16.28 -0.84
N ILE A 128 -3.29 -15.67 -0.07
CA ILE A 128 -4.71 -15.60 -0.41
C ILE A 128 -5.01 -14.17 -0.84
N LEU A 129 -5.45 -13.99 -2.08
CA LEU A 129 -5.86 -12.71 -2.64
C LEU A 129 -7.39 -12.60 -2.62
N SER A 130 -7.92 -11.54 -2.03
CA SER A 130 -9.35 -11.22 -2.07
C SER A 130 -9.58 -9.76 -2.49
N THR A 131 -10.36 -9.57 -3.54
CA THR A 131 -10.74 -8.21 -3.99
C THR A 131 -12.20 -7.93 -3.61
N LYS A 132 -12.55 -6.66 -3.39
CA LYS A 132 -13.95 -6.24 -3.19
C LYS A 132 -14.88 -6.59 -4.35
N LYS A 133 -14.34 -6.90 -5.54
CA LYS A 133 -15.10 -7.36 -6.72
C LYS A 133 -15.41 -8.86 -6.71
N GLY A 134 -15.14 -9.57 -5.60
CA GLY A 134 -15.40 -11.00 -5.46
C GLY A 134 -14.31 -11.90 -6.09
N LEU A 135 -13.21 -11.32 -6.57
CA LEU A 135 -12.09 -12.10 -7.09
C LEU A 135 -11.31 -12.68 -5.91
N TYR A 136 -11.51 -13.97 -5.68
CA TYR A 136 -10.84 -14.78 -4.67
C TYR A 136 -9.88 -15.74 -5.37
N LYS A 137 -8.59 -15.59 -5.10
CA LYS A 137 -7.57 -16.55 -5.56
C LYS A 137 -6.75 -17.02 -4.37
N ASP A 138 -6.94 -18.28 -4.04
CA ASP A 138 -6.19 -18.99 -3.03
C ASP A 138 -4.98 -19.69 -3.67
N PHE A 139 -3.79 -19.17 -3.39
CA PHE A 139 -2.50 -19.76 -3.73
C PHE A 139 -1.80 -20.30 -2.48
N SER A 140 -2.56 -20.66 -1.43
CA SER A 140 -2.02 -21.27 -0.23
C SER A 140 -1.41 -22.64 -0.55
N LEU A 141 -0.28 -22.91 0.10
CA LEU A 141 0.41 -24.18 0.08
C LEU A 141 -0.50 -25.30 0.60
N SER A 142 -1.34 -25.01 1.60
CA SER A 142 -2.35 -25.93 2.14
C SER A 142 -3.29 -26.44 1.06
N LYS A 143 -3.78 -25.58 0.17
CA LYS A 143 -4.60 -26.00 -0.98
C LYS A 143 -3.83 -26.89 -1.94
N LYS A 144 -2.60 -26.51 -2.28
CA LYS A 144 -1.75 -27.29 -3.21
C LYS A 144 -1.41 -28.68 -2.65
N LEU A 145 -1.13 -28.80 -1.35
CA LEU A 145 -0.94 -30.10 -0.69
C LEU A 145 -2.24 -30.92 -0.68
N ASN A 146 -3.38 -30.31 -0.38
CA ASN A 146 -4.67 -31.01 -0.40
C ASN A 146 -5.00 -31.57 -1.78
N ASP A 147 -4.75 -30.81 -2.85
CA ASP A 147 -4.94 -31.27 -4.23
C ASP A 147 -4.04 -32.47 -4.54
N VAL A 148 -2.74 -32.38 -4.22
CA VAL A 148 -1.78 -33.48 -4.41
C VAL A 148 -2.16 -34.72 -3.60
N PHE A 149 -2.56 -34.57 -2.34
CA PHE A 149 -3.00 -35.70 -1.50
C PHE A 149 -4.33 -36.30 -1.97
N ALA A 150 -5.25 -35.48 -2.51
CA ALA A 150 -6.49 -35.98 -3.10
C ALA A 150 -6.22 -36.80 -4.37
N GLU A 151 -5.30 -36.36 -5.23
CA GLU A 151 -4.88 -37.07 -6.43
C GLU A 151 -4.20 -38.40 -6.08
N LYS A 152 -3.23 -38.38 -5.14
CA LYS A 152 -2.55 -39.58 -4.62
C LYS A 152 -3.50 -40.58 -3.99
N ARG A 153 -4.53 -40.13 -3.26
CA ARG A 153 -5.55 -41.03 -2.69
C ARG A 153 -6.39 -41.72 -3.76
N LYS A 154 -6.71 -41.05 -4.87
CA LYS A 154 -7.42 -41.68 -5.99
C LYS A 154 -6.54 -42.76 -6.64
N GLU A 155 -5.25 -42.48 -6.88
CA GLU A 155 -4.32 -43.49 -7.45
C GLU A 155 -4.26 -44.77 -6.61
N ILE A 156 -4.28 -44.66 -5.28
CA ILE A 156 -4.22 -45.81 -4.37
C ILE A 156 -5.54 -46.60 -4.36
N PHE A 157 -6.70 -45.92 -4.42
CA PHE A 157 -8.01 -46.57 -4.39
C PHE A 157 -8.43 -47.24 -5.71
N PHE A 158 -7.86 -46.86 -6.86
CA PHE A 158 -8.15 -47.49 -8.15
C PHE A 158 -7.19 -48.64 -8.51
N GLN A 159 -6.27 -49.03 -7.61
CA GLN A 159 -5.35 -50.16 -7.78
C GLN A 159 -5.69 -51.38 -6.90
N THR A 160 -6.83 -51.40 -6.21
CA THR A 160 -7.35 -52.57 -5.46
C THR A 160 -8.67 -53.03 -6.08
#